data_AF-T0RKT9-F1
#
_entry.id   AF-T0RKT9-F1
#
_cell.length_a   1.000
_cell.length_b   1.000
_cell.length_c   1.000
_cell.angle_alpha   90.00
_cell.angle_beta   90.00
_cell.angle_gamma   90.00
#
_symmetry.space_group_name_H-M   'P 1'
#
loop_
_entity.id
_entity.type
_entity.pdbx_description
1 polymer ?
#
loop_
_entity_poly.entity_id
_entity_poly.type
_entity_poly.pdbx_seq_one_letter_code
_entity_poly.pdbx_strand_id
1 'polypeptide(L)'
;MRELKELIDIQKKEHISTILRLALRNKFPIHIWQRDSKVRERADGVVINLDIDKSVLELEATKESCFDEFELGEIFFFAEFRKAIFKAQVLKIGSRKIRISLPQMIKVEEARCEPRVKYGLRSYQSLDITTKSQKSANFITDLQMVDSSKDGVGFLARPLKVNGLNIGDKIFTERATVENIEGRIGVIRSITKQSNSLSGEKLLRIGVELF
;
A
#
# COMPACT_ATOMS: atom_id res chain seq x y z
N MET A 1 4.71 9.00 24.72
CA MET A 1 4.88 9.79 23.47
C MET A 1 4.60 8.87 22.30
N ARG A 2 3.57 9.13 21.49
CA ARG A 2 3.42 8.43 20.19
C ARG A 2 4.39 9.09 19.22
N GLU A 3 5.30 8.32 18.64
CA GLU A 3 6.12 8.80 17.53
C GLU A 3 5.19 9.28 16.39
N LEU A 4 5.35 10.52 15.96
CA LEU A 4 4.72 11.06 14.76
C LEU A 4 5.33 10.30 13.57
N LYS A 5 4.64 9.27 13.08
CA LYS A 5 5.00 8.64 11.81
C LYS A 5 4.85 9.69 10.70
N GLU A 6 5.88 9.85 9.89
CA GLU A 6 5.83 10.73 8.71
C GLU A 6 4.77 10.19 7.73
N LEU A 7 3.79 11.04 7.41
CA LEU A 7 2.80 10.74 6.38
C LEU A 7 3.40 11.00 5.00
N ILE A 8 3.04 10.16 4.03
CA ILE A 8 3.49 10.24 2.65
C ILE A 8 2.44 10.96 1.82
N ASP A 9 2.85 11.99 1.08
CA ASP A 9 1.99 12.77 0.21
C ASP A 9 1.86 12.11 -1.17
N ILE A 10 0.64 11.72 -1.53
CA ILE A 10 0.32 11.17 -2.84
C ILE A 10 -0.49 12.20 -3.61
N GLN A 11 0.13 12.77 -4.64
CA GLN A 11 -0.47 13.80 -5.52
C GLN A 11 -0.74 13.30 -6.95
N LYS A 12 -0.13 12.17 -7.36
CA LYS A 12 -0.34 11.61 -8.70
C LYS A 12 -1.76 11.06 -8.84
N LYS A 13 -2.51 11.56 -9.83
CA LYS A 13 -3.92 11.19 -10.09
C LYS A 13 -4.12 9.68 -10.21
N GLU A 14 -3.20 8.98 -10.87
CA GLU A 14 -3.22 7.52 -11.05
C GLU A 14 -3.16 6.78 -9.70
N HIS A 15 -2.28 7.21 -8.80
CA HIS A 15 -2.10 6.58 -7.49
C HIS A 15 -3.29 6.85 -6.57
N ILE A 16 -3.80 8.09 -6.59
CA ILE A 16 -5.05 8.47 -5.89
C ILE A 16 -6.20 7.59 -6.38
N SER A 17 -6.34 7.43 -7.69
CA SER A 17 -7.37 6.59 -8.30
C SER A 17 -7.26 5.14 -7.85
N THR A 18 -6.04 4.58 -7.80
CA THR A 18 -5.82 3.22 -7.28
C THR A 18 -6.27 3.06 -5.84
N ILE A 19 -5.94 4.02 -4.96
CA ILE A 19 -6.35 3.98 -3.55
C ILE A 19 -7.88 4.00 -3.43
N LEU A 20 -8.54 4.90 -4.16
CA LEU A 20 -9.99 5.04 -4.11
C LEU A 20 -10.71 3.86 -4.76
N ARG A 21 -10.16 3.26 -5.82
CA ARG A 21 -10.68 2.01 -6.42
C ARG A 21 -10.63 0.85 -5.44
N LEU A 22 -9.56 0.74 -4.65
CA LEU A 22 -9.45 -0.28 -3.60
C LEU A 22 -10.46 -0.03 -2.48
N ALA A 23 -10.68 1.22 -2.08
CA ALA A 23 -11.73 1.57 -1.13
C ALA A 23 -13.14 1.22 -1.64
N LEU A 24 -13.43 1.47 -2.91
CA LEU A 24 -14.69 1.09 -3.57
C LEU A 24 -14.87 -0.43 -3.60
N ARG A 25 -13.85 -1.17 -4.06
CA ARG A 25 -13.91 -2.64 -4.23
C ARG A 25 -14.13 -3.36 -2.91
N ASN A 26 -13.43 -2.94 -1.86
CA ASN A 26 -13.44 -3.61 -0.56
C ASN A 26 -14.44 -3.02 0.43
N LYS A 27 -15.17 -1.97 0.05
CA LYS A 27 -16.15 -1.27 0.91
C LYS A 27 -15.55 -0.85 2.25
N PHE A 28 -14.32 -0.34 2.23
CA PHE A 28 -13.66 0.11 3.44
C PHE A 28 -14.42 1.31 4.03
N PRO A 29 -14.68 1.31 5.36
CA PRO A 29 -15.26 2.47 6.04
C PRO A 29 -14.37 3.71 5.91
N ILE A 30 -15.01 4.85 5.69
CA ILE A 30 -14.40 6.17 5.65
C ILE A 30 -15.12 7.04 6.66
N HIS A 31 -14.35 7.55 7.62
CA HIS A 31 -14.79 8.54 8.59
C HIS A 31 -14.72 9.92 7.94
N ILE A 32 -15.78 10.69 8.06
CA ILE A 32 -15.95 11.99 7.43
C ILE A 32 -16.22 13.00 8.54
N TRP A 33 -15.56 14.16 8.50
CA TRP A 33 -15.89 15.26 9.40
C TRP A 33 -15.73 16.62 8.76
N GLN A 34 -16.68 17.50 9.06
CA GLN A 34 -16.62 18.91 8.70
C GLN A 34 -16.39 19.73 9.96
N ARG A 35 -15.50 20.71 9.88
CA ARG A 35 -15.27 21.65 10.98
C ARG A 35 -16.13 22.86 10.72
N ASP A 36 -17.31 22.92 11.33
CA ASP A 36 -18.02 24.18 11.48
C ASP A 36 -17.63 24.87 12.81
N SER A 37 -17.89 26.17 12.87
CA SER A 37 -17.65 27.12 13.94
C SER A 37 -18.32 26.78 15.28
N LYS A 38 -19.31 25.86 15.30
CA LYS A 38 -20.08 25.54 16.52
C LYS A 38 -20.08 24.07 16.92
N VAL A 39 -20.11 23.12 15.99
CA VAL A 39 -20.10 21.67 16.26
C VAL A 39 -19.28 20.94 15.20
N ARG A 40 -18.64 19.83 15.58
CA ARG A 40 -17.83 19.02 14.67
C ARG A 40 -18.67 17.86 14.16
N GLU A 41 -19.24 18.03 12.98
CA GLU A 41 -20.06 16.99 12.35
C GLU A 41 -19.22 15.79 11.97
N ARG A 42 -19.74 14.59 12.26
CA ARG A 42 -19.08 13.32 11.97
C ARG A 42 -20.06 12.31 11.41
N ALA A 43 -19.66 11.64 10.35
CA ALA A 43 -20.41 10.54 9.77
C ALA A 43 -19.47 9.50 9.21
N ASP A 44 -19.95 8.27 9.16
CA ASP A 44 -19.23 7.17 8.51
C ASP A 44 -19.91 6.79 7.21
N GLY A 45 -19.11 6.50 6.20
CA GLY A 45 -19.62 6.07 4.90
C GLY A 45 -18.70 5.10 4.18
N VAL A 46 -19.18 4.57 3.07
CA VAL A 46 -18.41 3.71 2.17
C VAL A 46 -18.48 4.27 0.76
N VAL A 47 -17.41 4.06 -0.01
CA VAL A 47 -17.41 4.45 -1.42
C VAL A 47 -18.36 3.55 -2.20
N ILE A 48 -19.32 4.16 -2.90
CA ILE A 48 -20.29 3.45 -3.74
C ILE A 48 -20.07 3.70 -5.23
N ASN A 49 -19.48 4.84 -5.61
CA ASN A 49 -19.17 5.14 -7.00
C ASN A 49 -17.90 6.00 -7.11
N LEU A 50 -17.15 5.80 -8.19
CA LEU A 50 -15.92 6.52 -8.51
C LEU A 50 -15.86 6.78 -10.02
N ASP A 51 -16.04 8.04 -10.41
CA ASP A 51 -15.97 8.50 -11.80
C ASP A 51 -14.71 9.36 -11.98
N ILE A 52 -13.66 8.76 -12.54
CA ILE A 52 -12.35 9.39 -12.70
C ILE A 52 -12.35 10.48 -13.78
N ASP A 53 -13.19 10.32 -14.79
CA ASP A 53 -13.28 11.25 -15.92
C ASP A 53 -14.00 12.52 -15.48
N LYS A 54 -15.10 12.38 -14.73
CA LYS A 54 -15.81 13.52 -14.13
C LYS A 54 -15.15 14.04 -12.87
N SER A 55 -14.13 13.36 -12.37
CA SER A 55 -13.44 13.68 -11.11
C SER A 55 -14.39 13.73 -9.91
N VAL A 56 -15.26 12.72 -9.80
CA VAL A 56 -16.30 12.60 -8.78
C VAL A 56 -16.14 11.31 -7.97
N LEU A 57 -16.34 11.41 -6.67
CA LEU A 57 -16.44 10.29 -5.73
C LEU A 57 -17.80 10.39 -5.01
N GLU A 58 -18.51 9.28 -4.88
CA GLU A 58 -19.79 9.21 -4.17
C GLU A 58 -19.69 8.22 -3.00
N LEU A 59 -20.11 8.68 -1.82
CA LEU A 59 -20.17 7.89 -0.61
C LEU A 59 -21.61 7.70 -0.17
N GLU A 60 -21.87 6.55 0.44
CA GLU A 60 -23.12 6.25 1.11
C GLU A 60 -22.85 6.08 2.60
N ALA A 61 -23.70 6.69 3.44
CA ALA A 61 -23.57 6.60 4.88
C ALA A 61 -23.75 5.15 5.36
N THR A 62 -23.10 4.77 6.46
CA THR A 62 -23.37 3.51 7.17
C THR A 62 -24.76 3.55 7.82
N LYS A 63 -25.30 2.43 8.31
CA LYS A 63 -26.67 2.37 8.84
C LYS A 63 -26.93 3.36 9.98
N GLU A 64 -25.91 3.72 10.74
CA GLU A 64 -26.01 4.56 11.94
C GLU A 64 -25.62 6.03 11.68
N SER A 65 -25.27 6.40 10.45
CA SER A 65 -24.84 7.76 10.08
C SER A 65 -25.76 8.39 9.03
N CYS A 66 -25.78 9.72 8.97
CA CYS A 66 -26.37 10.49 7.87
C CYS A 66 -25.47 11.68 7.51
N PHE A 67 -25.76 12.34 6.40
CA PHE A 67 -25.03 13.52 5.93
C PHE A 67 -25.85 14.81 6.00
N ASP A 68 -27.02 14.79 6.65
CA ASP A 68 -27.98 15.89 6.65
C ASP A 68 -27.41 17.18 7.27
N GLU A 69 -26.47 17.04 8.20
CA GLU A 69 -25.84 18.15 8.93
C GLU A 69 -24.57 18.68 8.24
N PHE A 70 -24.17 18.08 7.11
CA PHE A 70 -23.02 18.57 6.33
C PHE A 70 -23.44 19.73 5.44
N GLU A 71 -22.51 20.65 5.23
CA GLU A 71 -22.68 21.81 4.37
C GLU A 71 -21.83 21.71 3.10
N LEU A 72 -22.20 22.50 2.08
CA LEU A 72 -21.36 22.67 0.90
C LEU A 72 -20.02 23.30 1.30
N GLY A 73 -18.92 22.68 0.92
CA GLY A 73 -17.58 23.18 1.22
C GLY A 73 -16.54 22.07 1.34
N GLU A 74 -15.44 22.38 2.03
CA GLU A 74 -14.37 21.41 2.27
C GLU A 74 -14.73 20.47 3.42
N ILE A 75 -14.61 19.17 3.19
CA ILE A 75 -14.71 18.15 4.23
C ILE A 75 -13.43 17.34 4.31
N PHE A 76 -13.17 16.81 5.49
CA PHE A 76 -12.04 15.94 5.77
C PHE A 76 -12.48 14.48 5.85
N PHE A 77 -11.62 13.61 5.36
CA PHE A 77 -11.85 12.18 5.25
C PHE A 77 -10.69 11.44 5.87
N PHE A 78 -11.01 10.36 6.56
CA PHE A 78 -10.05 9.39 7.07
C PHE A 78 -10.55 7.99 6.75
N ALA A 79 -9.78 7.28 5.93
CA ALA A 79 -9.97 5.86 5.69
C ALA A 79 -8.99 5.10 6.56
N GLU A 80 -9.50 4.13 7.32
CA GLU A 80 -8.67 3.19 8.09
C GLU A 80 -7.71 2.42 7.18
N PHE A 81 -8.14 2.12 5.96
CA PHE A 81 -7.27 1.57 4.92
C PHE A 81 -6.11 2.52 4.60
N ARG A 82 -4.88 2.03 4.81
CA ARG A 82 -3.61 2.77 4.64
C ARG A 82 -3.50 4.04 5.51
N LYS A 83 -4.37 4.17 6.53
CA LYS A 83 -4.51 5.39 7.34
C LYS A 83 -4.57 6.63 6.45
N ALA A 84 -5.38 6.56 5.40
CA ALA A 84 -5.44 7.58 4.37
C ALA A 84 -6.25 8.78 4.86
N ILE A 85 -5.66 9.97 4.77
CA ILE A 85 -6.28 11.24 5.14
C ILE A 85 -6.33 12.11 3.90
N PHE A 86 -7.49 12.68 3.59
CA PHE A 86 -7.63 13.62 2.49
C PHE A 86 -8.74 14.62 2.76
N LYS A 87 -8.80 15.65 1.94
CA LYS A 87 -9.87 16.65 1.94
C LYS A 87 -10.43 16.80 0.54
N ALA A 88 -11.72 17.08 0.44
CA ALA A 88 -12.40 17.25 -0.83
C ALA A 88 -13.56 18.25 -0.70
N GLN A 89 -13.94 18.84 -1.82
CA GLN A 89 -15.09 19.73 -1.91
C GLN A 89 -16.38 18.94 -2.13
N VAL A 90 -17.42 19.29 -1.39
CA VAL A 90 -18.78 18.79 -1.60
C VAL A 90 -19.37 19.35 -2.88
N LEU A 91 -19.91 18.46 -3.70
CA LEU A 91 -20.63 18.80 -4.92
C LEU A 91 -22.14 18.67 -4.74
N LYS A 92 -22.58 17.68 -3.95
CA LYS A 92 -24.00 17.44 -3.66
C LYS A 92 -24.17 16.68 -2.34
N ILE A 93 -25.16 17.06 -1.56
CA ILE A 93 -25.53 16.42 -0.28
C ILE A 93 -26.92 15.81 -0.42
N GLY A 94 -27.10 14.65 0.18
CA GLY A 94 -28.39 14.06 0.49
C GLY A 94 -28.25 13.20 1.75
N SER A 95 -29.37 12.89 2.41
CA SER A 95 -29.37 12.26 3.74
C SER A 95 -28.47 11.03 3.86
N ARG A 96 -28.49 10.17 2.84
CA ARG A 96 -27.70 8.93 2.81
C ARG A 96 -26.51 8.96 1.88
N LYS A 97 -26.43 9.93 0.96
CA LYS A 97 -25.43 9.96 -0.09
C LYS A 97 -24.80 11.33 -0.20
N ILE A 98 -23.48 11.36 -0.24
CA ILE A 98 -22.72 12.59 -0.47
C ILE A 98 -21.83 12.41 -1.69
N ARG A 99 -21.82 13.43 -2.55
CA ARG A 99 -21.00 13.48 -3.75
C ARG A 99 -19.96 14.56 -3.58
N ILE A 100 -18.70 14.18 -3.77
CA ILE A 100 -17.55 15.06 -3.60
C ILE A 100 -16.67 15.03 -4.84
N SER A 101 -15.83 16.06 -4.96
CA SER A 101 -14.73 16.09 -5.92
C SER A 101 -13.67 15.05 -5.56
N LEU A 102 -12.90 14.59 -6.55
CA LEU A 102 -11.70 13.82 -6.27
C LEU A 102 -10.69 14.65 -5.46
N PRO A 103 -10.06 14.06 -4.44
CA PRO A 103 -8.98 14.74 -3.72
C PRO A 103 -7.80 14.99 -4.66
N GLN A 104 -7.20 16.17 -4.55
CA GLN A 104 -5.95 16.50 -5.24
C GLN A 104 -4.72 15.86 -4.57
N MET A 105 -4.86 15.50 -3.29
CA MET A 105 -3.81 14.88 -2.49
C MET A 105 -4.43 13.92 -1.48
N ILE A 106 -3.80 12.75 -1.32
CA ILE A 106 -4.07 11.83 -0.21
C ILE A 106 -2.78 11.67 0.60
N LYS A 107 -2.86 11.87 1.92
CA LYS A 107 -1.79 11.54 2.87
C LYS A 107 -2.01 10.11 3.36
N VAL A 108 -0.97 9.28 3.38
CA VAL A 108 -1.05 7.89 3.85
C VAL A 108 0.10 7.58 4.81
N GLU A 109 -0.11 6.69 5.80
CA GLU A 109 1.02 6.15 6.58
C GLU A 109 1.84 5.14 5.77
N GLU A 110 1.21 4.43 4.83
CA GLU A 110 1.85 3.35 4.07
C GLU A 110 1.61 3.57 2.57
N ALA A 111 2.70 3.68 1.78
CA ALA A 111 2.64 3.89 0.32
C ALA A 111 2.16 2.66 -0.48
N ARG A 112 2.09 1.49 0.14
CA ARG A 112 1.81 0.20 -0.52
C ARG A 112 0.31 -0.08 -0.58
N CYS A 113 -0.14 -0.63 -1.71
CA CYS A 113 -1.55 -0.98 -1.91
C CYS A 113 -1.95 -2.27 -1.18
N GLU A 114 -1.04 -3.22 -1.08
CA GLU A 114 -1.27 -4.52 -0.42
C GLU A 114 -0.53 -4.60 0.92
N PRO A 115 -1.19 -5.09 1.99
CA PRO A 115 -0.54 -5.32 3.27
C PRO A 115 0.52 -6.42 3.17
N ARG A 116 1.59 -6.29 3.96
CA ARG A 116 2.66 -7.27 4.03
C ARG A 116 2.52 -8.15 5.26
N VAL A 117 2.72 -9.45 5.08
CA VAL A 117 3.01 -10.35 6.19
C VAL A 117 4.49 -10.20 6.52
N LYS A 118 4.81 -9.82 7.76
CA LYS A 118 6.20 -9.68 8.23
C LYS A 118 6.62 -10.94 8.99
N TYR A 119 7.67 -11.58 8.53
CA TYR A 119 8.24 -12.78 9.18
C TYR A 119 9.43 -12.43 10.09
N GLY A 120 10.13 -11.33 9.79
CA GLY A 120 11.26 -10.85 10.58
C GLY A 120 12.57 -11.61 10.33
N LEU A 121 13.62 -11.25 11.08
CA LEU A 121 14.99 -11.74 10.88
C LEU A 121 15.24 -13.18 11.32
N ARG A 122 14.31 -13.78 12.09
CA ARG A 122 14.37 -15.17 12.55
C ARG A 122 13.40 -16.08 11.79
N SER A 123 12.97 -15.62 10.62
CA SER A 123 12.07 -16.37 9.74
C SER A 123 12.72 -17.65 9.26
N TYR A 124 11.98 -18.76 9.31
CA TYR A 124 12.32 -20.02 8.65
C TYR A 124 11.81 -20.07 7.20
N GLN A 125 11.18 -18.99 6.73
CA GLN A 125 10.65 -18.92 5.38
C GLN A 125 11.81 -18.74 4.38
N SER A 126 11.82 -19.54 3.32
CA SER A 126 12.88 -19.54 2.31
C SER A 126 12.33 -19.37 0.90
N LEU A 127 13.20 -18.84 0.05
CA LEU A 127 12.97 -18.61 -1.36
C LEU A 127 14.20 -19.05 -2.17
N ASP A 128 13.95 -19.80 -3.24
CA ASP A 128 14.93 -20.08 -4.28
C ASP A 128 14.56 -19.28 -5.52
N ILE A 129 15.55 -18.70 -6.20
CA ILE A 129 15.33 -17.87 -7.39
C ILE A 129 16.27 -18.26 -8.52
N THR A 130 15.80 -18.10 -9.75
CA THR A 130 16.64 -18.06 -10.94
C THR A 130 16.73 -16.63 -11.45
N THR A 131 17.93 -16.18 -11.73
CA THR A 131 18.19 -14.84 -12.30
C THR A 131 18.80 -14.99 -13.69
N LYS A 132 18.36 -14.17 -14.64
CA LYS A 132 18.89 -14.22 -16.01
C LYS A 132 19.90 -13.09 -16.21
N SER A 133 21.18 -13.42 -16.15
CA SER A 133 22.23 -12.54 -16.64
C SER A 133 22.32 -12.67 -18.17
N GLN A 134 22.91 -11.67 -18.83
CA GLN A 134 23.15 -11.69 -20.28
C GLN A 134 24.00 -12.90 -20.74
N LYS A 135 24.74 -13.55 -19.83
CA LYS A 135 25.66 -14.65 -20.15
C LYS A 135 25.27 -16.02 -19.57
N SER A 136 24.44 -16.08 -18.52
CA SER A 136 24.00 -17.34 -17.90
C SER A 136 22.78 -17.13 -17.00
N ALA A 137 22.01 -18.20 -16.79
CA ALA A 137 21.05 -18.27 -15.71
C ALA A 137 21.78 -18.65 -14.41
N ASN A 138 21.60 -17.89 -13.34
CA ASN A 138 22.16 -18.20 -12.03
C ASN A 138 21.03 -18.60 -11.10
N PHE A 139 21.09 -19.84 -10.61
CA PHE A 139 20.19 -20.36 -9.59
C PHE A 139 20.75 -20.07 -8.20
N ILE A 140 19.94 -19.45 -7.34
CA ILE A 140 20.33 -18.99 -6.01
C ILE A 140 19.35 -19.57 -5.01
N THR A 141 19.86 -20.34 -4.04
CA THR A 141 19.05 -21.05 -3.06
C THR A 141 19.17 -20.48 -1.64
N ASP A 142 18.20 -20.86 -0.83
CA ASP A 142 18.15 -20.63 0.63
C ASP A 142 18.18 -19.14 0.98
N LEU A 143 17.42 -18.34 0.23
CA LEU A 143 17.25 -16.92 0.53
C LEU A 143 16.20 -16.78 1.63
N GLN A 144 16.54 -16.10 2.71
CA GLN A 144 15.65 -15.96 3.85
C GLN A 144 14.57 -14.91 3.54
N MET A 145 13.30 -15.30 3.50
CA MET A 145 12.18 -14.37 3.33
C MET A 145 11.90 -13.61 4.63
N VAL A 146 11.84 -12.28 4.55
CA VAL A 146 11.58 -11.39 5.70
C VAL A 146 10.20 -10.78 5.67
N ASP A 147 9.62 -10.62 4.48
CA ASP A 147 8.25 -10.18 4.29
C ASP A 147 7.70 -10.66 2.94
N SER A 148 6.38 -10.79 2.83
CA SER A 148 5.68 -11.07 1.57
C SER A 148 4.35 -10.33 1.51
N SER A 149 3.82 -10.22 0.31
CA SER A 149 2.47 -9.76 0.01
C SER A 149 2.02 -10.45 -1.27
N LYS A 150 0.76 -10.25 -1.68
CA LYS A 150 0.27 -10.77 -2.95
C LYS A 150 1.14 -10.35 -4.16
N ASP A 151 1.70 -9.15 -4.13
CA ASP A 151 2.40 -8.57 -5.29
C ASP A 151 3.90 -8.40 -5.07
N GLY A 152 4.48 -9.02 -4.03
CA GLY A 152 5.90 -8.84 -3.77
C GLY A 152 6.47 -9.64 -2.62
N VAL A 153 7.78 -9.81 -2.65
CA VAL A 153 8.56 -10.52 -1.65
C VAL A 153 9.82 -9.73 -1.27
N GLY A 154 10.14 -9.72 0.02
CA GLY A 154 11.40 -9.25 0.56
C GLY A 154 12.21 -10.41 1.11
N PHE A 155 13.47 -10.53 0.71
CA PHE A 155 14.38 -11.56 1.22
C PHE A 155 15.78 -11.00 1.54
N LEU A 156 16.51 -11.74 2.35
CA LEU A 156 17.90 -11.47 2.71
C LEU A 156 18.85 -12.37 1.95
N ALA A 157 19.94 -11.79 1.49
CA ALA A 157 21.01 -12.50 0.80
C ALA A 157 22.38 -12.03 1.28
N ARG A 158 23.35 -12.94 1.29
CA ARG A 158 24.76 -12.58 1.45
C ARG A 158 25.26 -11.92 0.17
N PRO A 159 26.01 -10.80 0.24
CA PRO A 159 26.48 -10.08 -0.95
C PRO A 159 27.17 -10.97 -2.00
N LEU A 160 27.92 -11.98 -1.56
CA LEU A 160 28.60 -12.93 -2.45
C LEU A 160 27.64 -13.83 -3.24
N LYS A 161 26.49 -14.22 -2.66
CA LYS A 161 25.49 -15.10 -3.32
C LYS A 161 24.72 -14.37 -4.42
N VAL A 162 24.54 -13.06 -4.28
CA VAL A 162 23.74 -12.21 -5.19
C VAL A 162 24.60 -11.19 -5.92
N ASN A 163 25.89 -11.51 -6.09
CA ASN A 163 26.83 -10.61 -6.76
C ASN A 163 26.37 -10.37 -8.21
N GLY A 164 26.24 -9.10 -8.58
CA GLY A 164 25.78 -8.69 -9.91
C GLY A 164 24.28 -8.54 -10.09
N LEU A 165 23.45 -8.75 -9.04
CA LEU A 165 22.04 -8.36 -9.09
C LEU A 165 21.89 -6.84 -9.00
N ASN A 166 21.06 -6.28 -9.88
CA ASN A 166 20.75 -4.87 -9.97
C ASN A 166 19.25 -4.61 -9.84
N ILE A 167 18.91 -3.38 -9.47
CA ILE A 167 17.52 -2.90 -9.57
C ILE A 167 17.11 -2.95 -11.04
N GLY A 168 15.94 -3.54 -11.32
CA GLY A 168 15.42 -3.76 -12.67
C GLY A 168 15.64 -5.18 -13.19
N ASP A 169 16.50 -5.98 -12.56
CA ASP A 169 16.72 -7.37 -12.98
C ASP A 169 15.46 -8.20 -12.78
N LYS A 170 15.21 -9.08 -13.76
CA LYS A 170 14.12 -10.06 -13.70
C LYS A 170 14.60 -11.32 -12.98
N ILE A 171 13.76 -11.80 -12.09
CA ILE A 171 13.95 -13.07 -11.39
C ILE A 171 12.75 -13.97 -11.62
N PHE A 172 12.96 -15.27 -11.48
CA PHE A 172 11.90 -16.27 -11.41
C PHE A 172 11.97 -16.93 -10.04
N THR A 173 10.84 -17.01 -9.34
CA THR A 173 10.74 -17.65 -8.02
C THR A 173 10.50 -19.14 -8.21
N GLU A 174 11.49 -19.95 -7.86
CA GLU A 174 11.51 -21.39 -8.18
C GLU A 174 10.83 -22.22 -7.10
N ARG A 175 11.19 -21.95 -5.83
CA ARG A 175 10.60 -22.60 -4.66
C ARG A 175 10.35 -21.58 -3.58
N ALA A 176 9.20 -21.63 -2.93
CA ALA A 176 8.90 -20.77 -1.81
C ALA A 176 8.14 -21.52 -0.71
N THR A 177 8.50 -21.27 0.54
CA THR A 177 7.76 -21.82 1.69
C THR A 177 6.44 -21.09 1.97
N VAL A 178 6.18 -19.99 1.25
CA VAL A 178 4.96 -19.19 1.35
C VAL A 178 4.13 -19.37 0.08
N GLU A 179 2.85 -19.68 0.26
CA GLU A 179 1.89 -19.83 -0.84
C GLU A 179 1.80 -18.55 -1.71
N ASN A 180 1.52 -18.74 -3.00
CA ASN A 180 1.35 -17.67 -3.99
C ASN A 180 2.61 -16.85 -4.34
N ILE A 181 3.79 -17.33 -3.93
CA ILE A 181 5.09 -16.77 -4.32
C ILE A 181 5.80 -17.63 -5.36
N GLU A 182 5.70 -18.96 -5.25
CA GLU A 182 6.36 -19.92 -6.15
C GLU A 182 5.85 -19.81 -7.61
N GLY A 183 6.75 -20.02 -8.58
CA GLY A 183 6.44 -20.07 -10.00
C GLY A 183 6.18 -18.72 -10.65
N ARG A 184 6.61 -17.61 -10.04
CA ARG A 184 6.30 -16.24 -10.48
C ARG A 184 7.51 -15.52 -11.02
N ILE A 185 7.25 -14.59 -11.95
CA ILE A 185 8.26 -13.68 -12.45
C ILE A 185 8.23 -12.43 -11.58
N GLY A 186 9.40 -11.94 -11.18
CA GLY A 186 9.53 -10.70 -10.44
C GLY A 186 10.58 -9.77 -11.01
N VAL A 187 10.51 -8.51 -10.60
CA VAL A 187 11.53 -7.49 -10.89
C VAL A 187 12.09 -6.95 -9.58
N ILE A 188 13.41 -6.88 -9.47
CA ILE A 188 14.08 -6.28 -8.31
C ILE A 188 13.79 -4.78 -8.28
N ARG A 189 13.17 -4.29 -7.21
CA ARG A 189 12.84 -2.87 -7.02
C ARG A 189 13.73 -2.16 -6.01
N SER A 190 14.33 -2.91 -5.09
CA SER A 190 15.19 -2.32 -4.07
C SER A 190 16.26 -3.31 -3.62
N ILE A 191 17.47 -2.80 -3.40
CA ILE A 191 18.56 -3.51 -2.74
C ILE A 191 19.07 -2.59 -1.63
N THR A 192 18.99 -3.02 -0.37
CA THR A 192 19.37 -2.21 0.79
C THR A 192 20.34 -2.98 1.67
N LYS A 193 21.41 -2.32 2.13
CA LYS A 193 22.33 -2.93 3.10
C LYS A 193 21.62 -3.08 4.44
N GLN A 194 21.74 -4.26 5.03
CA GLN A 194 21.19 -4.55 6.35
C GLN A 194 22.26 -5.21 7.20
N SER A 195 22.58 -4.60 8.33
CA SER A 195 23.49 -5.16 9.33
C SER A 195 22.69 -5.82 10.44
N ASN A 196 23.04 -7.06 10.79
CA ASN A 196 22.57 -7.66 12.03
C ASN A 196 23.39 -7.08 13.19
N SER A 197 22.75 -6.30 14.05
CA SER A 197 23.41 -5.64 15.18
C SER A 197 23.97 -6.62 16.23
N LEU A 198 23.46 -7.85 16.28
CA LEU A 198 23.89 -8.87 17.23
C LEU A 198 25.07 -9.71 16.71
N SER A 199 25.08 -10.04 15.41
CA SER A 199 26.14 -10.89 14.82
C SER A 199 27.20 -10.11 14.03
N GLY A 200 26.97 -8.82 13.75
CA GLY A 200 27.82 -8.03 12.86
C GLY A 200 27.72 -8.43 11.37
N GLU A 201 26.87 -9.40 11.04
CA GLU A 201 26.73 -9.91 9.67
C GLU A 201 26.14 -8.82 8.76
N LYS A 202 26.76 -8.66 7.58
CA LYS A 202 26.31 -7.74 6.53
C LYS A 202 25.53 -8.51 5.49
N LEU A 203 24.23 -8.23 5.42
CA LEU A 203 23.29 -8.81 4.47
C LEU A 203 22.78 -7.72 3.51
N LEU A 204 22.22 -8.16 2.39
CA LEU A 204 21.43 -7.33 1.49
C LEU A 204 19.97 -7.73 1.65
N ARG A 205 19.11 -6.75 1.90
CA ARG A 205 17.66 -6.89 1.75
C ARG A 205 17.30 -6.56 0.32
N ILE A 206 16.74 -7.54 -0.37
CA ILE A 206 16.29 -7.43 -1.75
C ILE A 206 14.76 -7.44 -1.73
N GLY A 207 14.16 -6.43 -2.35
CA GLY A 207 12.72 -6.29 -2.51
C GLY A 207 12.34 -6.51 -3.96
N VAL A 208 11.40 -7.42 -4.20
CA VAL A 208 10.94 -7.84 -5.53
C VAL A 208 9.45 -7.60 -5.64
N GLU A 209 9.05 -7.01 -6.77
CA GLU A 209 7.66 -6.95 -7.22
C GLU A 209 7.36 -8.16 -8.08
N LEU A 210 6.27 -8.88 -7.80
CA LEU A 210 5.89 -10.13 -8.46
C LEU A 210 4.70 -9.90 -9.42
N PHE A 211 4.74 -10.58 -10.57
CA PHE A 211 3.70 -10.59 -11.60
C PHE A 211 3.03 -11.95 -11.65
#